data_AF-A0ABD0QNI0-F1
#
_entry.id   AF-A0ABD0QNI0-F1
#
_cell.length_a   1.000
_cell.length_b   1.000
_cell.length_c   1.000
_cell.angle_alpha   90.00
_cell.angle_beta   90.00
_cell.angle_gamma   90.00
#
_symmetry.space_group_name_H-M   'P 1'
#
loop_
_entity.id
_entity.type
_entity.pdbx_description
1 polymer ?
#
loop_
_entity_poly.entity_id
_entity_poly.type
_entity_poly.pdbx_seq_one_letter_code
_entity_poly.pdbx_strand_id
1 'polypeptide(L)'
;DNKVSGVTCCSRLLGCSYLFPWVLPKPWVHTEPLCSQDEFLILGNKALFQKVSYQEAVSTVLAVRDPRAAAKKLCTLAQSYG
;
A
#
# COMPACT_ATOMS: atom_id res chain seq x y z
N ASP A 1 -5.71 12.43 -18.28
CA ASP A 1 -5.99 11.30 -17.36
C ASP A 1 -4.99 11.23 -16.18
N ASN A 2 -4.26 12.31 -15.85
CA ASN A 2 -3.22 12.35 -14.81
C ASN A 2 -2.13 11.26 -14.92
N LYS A 3 -1.90 10.74 -16.13
CA LYS A 3 -0.79 9.83 -16.39
C LYS A 3 0.43 10.58 -16.92
N VAL A 4 1.62 10.12 -16.54
CA VAL A 4 2.89 10.56 -17.14
C VAL A 4 2.91 10.09 -18.59
N SER A 5 2.93 11.05 -19.51
CA SER A 5 2.91 10.82 -20.97
C SER A 5 1.78 9.88 -21.44
N GLY A 6 0.66 9.82 -20.73
CA GLY A 6 -0.45 8.90 -21.04
C GLY A 6 -0.20 7.42 -20.68
N VAL A 7 0.96 7.08 -20.09
CA VAL A 7 1.39 5.69 -19.87
C VAL A 7 1.11 5.19 -18.45
N THR A 8 1.55 5.94 -17.43
CA THR A 8 1.52 5.46 -16.04
C THR A 8 1.01 6.52 -15.08
N CYS A 9 0.27 6.11 -14.05
CA CYS A 9 -0.17 6.99 -12.96
C CYS A 9 0.91 7.18 -11.88
N CYS A 10 2.11 6.60 -12.03
CA CYS A 10 3.18 6.65 -11.05
C CYS A 10 4.35 7.49 -11.57
N SER A 11 4.81 8.46 -10.77
CA SER A 11 6.00 9.28 -11.07
C SER A 11 7.31 8.60 -10.64
N ARG A 12 7.23 7.46 -9.96
CA ARG A 12 8.38 6.67 -9.51
C ARG A 12 8.07 5.18 -9.65
N LEU A 13 8.90 4.47 -10.40
CA LEU A 13 8.76 3.05 -10.69
C LEU A 13 10.13 2.45 -10.98
N LEU A 14 10.30 1.17 -10.70
CA LEU A 14 11.39 0.38 -11.27
C LEU A 14 11.05 0.04 -12.73
N GLY A 15 12.02 0.14 -13.63
CA GLY A 15 11.80 -0.01 -15.07
C GLY A 15 11.26 1.27 -15.73
N CYS A 16 10.55 1.13 -16.86
CA CYS A 16 10.01 2.25 -17.64
C CYS A 16 11.03 3.37 -17.96
N SER A 17 12.30 2.99 -18.22
CA SER A 17 13.39 3.95 -18.44
C SER A 17 13.15 4.88 -19.64
N TYR A 18 12.31 4.47 -20.61
CA TYR A 18 11.87 5.32 -21.73
C TYR A 18 11.05 6.55 -21.30
N LEU A 19 10.61 6.63 -20.03
CA LEU A 19 9.91 7.79 -19.45
C LEU A 19 10.82 8.69 -18.61
N PHE A 20 12.13 8.44 -18.57
CA PHE A 20 13.09 9.34 -17.94
C PHE A 20 13.10 10.72 -18.64
N PRO A 21 13.14 11.85 -17.91
CA PRO A 21 13.34 12.01 -16.46
C PRO A 21 12.05 12.12 -15.63
N TRP A 22 10.87 11.88 -16.20
CA TRP A 22 9.59 12.08 -15.52
C TRP A 22 9.17 10.92 -14.62
N VAL A 23 9.63 9.71 -14.91
CA VAL A 23 9.51 8.55 -14.02
C VAL A 23 10.88 8.14 -13.52
N LEU A 24 11.08 8.20 -12.19
CA LEU A 24 12.39 7.97 -11.57
C LEU A 24 12.43 6.65 -10.78
N PRO A 25 13.49 5.83 -10.90
CA PRO A 25 13.70 4.64 -10.07
C PRO A 25 14.31 4.99 -8.70
N LYS A 26 13.93 6.13 -8.11
CA LYS A 26 14.48 6.59 -6.83
C LYS A 26 13.47 6.32 -5.70
N PRO A 27 13.75 5.40 -4.77
CA PRO A 27 12.86 5.13 -3.64
C PRO A 27 12.78 6.32 -2.69
N TRP A 28 11.68 6.39 -1.94
CA TRP A 28 11.61 7.18 -0.72
C TRP A 28 12.06 6.28 0.43
N VAL A 29 12.99 6.76 1.25
CA VAL A 29 13.59 5.99 2.35
C VAL A 29 13.30 6.72 3.64
N HIS A 30 12.82 5.98 4.62
CA HIS A 30 12.45 6.48 5.93
C HIS A 30 12.71 5.41 6.99
N THR A 31 13.03 5.83 8.20
CA THR A 31 13.31 4.96 9.35
C THR A 31 12.47 5.44 10.52
N GLU A 32 11.67 4.55 11.08
CA GLU A 32 10.87 4.80 12.29
C GLU A 32 11.39 3.95 13.44
N PRO A 33 11.64 4.53 14.63
CA PRO A 33 12.01 3.76 15.82
C PRO A 33 10.78 3.02 16.36
N LEU A 34 10.96 1.74 16.68
CA LEU A 34 9.90 0.94 17.31
C LEU A 34 9.76 1.28 18.80
N CYS A 35 8.52 1.30 19.28
CA CYS A 35 8.17 1.43 20.69
C CYS A 35 7.34 0.23 21.17
N SER A 36 7.18 0.10 22.48
CA SER A 36 6.42 -1.00 23.08
C SER A 36 4.92 -0.99 22.78
N GLN A 37 4.40 0.10 22.20
CA GLN A 37 2.98 0.24 21.82
C GLN A 37 2.72 -0.21 20.38
N ASP A 38 3.77 -0.50 19.60
CA ASP A 38 3.60 -0.93 18.21
C ASP A 38 3.14 -2.39 18.15
N GLU A 39 1.96 -2.62 17.58
CA GLU A 39 1.35 -3.96 17.54
C GLU A 39 1.61 -4.70 16.22
N PHE A 40 1.54 -4.00 15.08
CA PHE A 40 1.72 -4.59 13.74
C PHE A 40 1.99 -3.53 12.67
N LEU A 41 2.45 -3.99 11.50
CA LEU A 41 2.64 -3.18 10.29
C LEU A 41 1.75 -3.73 9.15
N ILE A 42 0.97 -2.84 8.53
CA ILE A 42 0.19 -3.18 7.32
C ILE A 42 0.92 -2.65 6.09
N LEU A 43 1.33 -3.56 5.21
CA LEU A 43 1.85 -3.23 3.88
C LEU A 43 0.89 -3.75 2.81
N GLY A 44 0.49 -2.87 1.89
CA GLY A 44 -0.46 -3.18 0.83
C GLY A 44 -0.24 -2.34 -0.40
N ASN A 45 -0.76 -2.80 -1.54
CA ASN A 45 -0.70 -2.03 -2.78
C ASN A 45 -1.75 -0.90 -2.79
N LYS A 46 -1.69 -0.06 -3.83
CA LYS A 46 -2.66 1.04 -4.02
C LYS A 46 -4.11 0.55 -4.04
N ALA A 47 -4.39 -0.59 -4.66
CA ALA A 47 -5.75 -1.10 -4.82
C ALA A 47 -6.43 -1.39 -3.46
N LEU A 48 -5.67 -1.88 -2.48
CA LEU A 48 -6.16 -2.07 -1.11
C LEU A 48 -6.62 -0.74 -0.50
N PHE A 49 -5.74 0.26 -0.49
CA PHE A 49 -6.00 1.54 0.17
C PHE A 49 -6.89 2.50 -0.65
N GLN A 50 -7.26 2.12 -1.88
CA GLN A 50 -8.34 2.77 -2.61
C GLN A 50 -9.73 2.30 -2.17
N LYS A 51 -9.81 1.12 -1.54
CA LYS A 51 -11.07 0.49 -1.13
C LYS A 51 -11.29 0.57 0.37
N VAL A 52 -10.22 0.42 1.15
CA VAL A 52 -10.28 0.33 2.62
C VAL A 52 -9.54 1.51 3.24
N SER A 53 -10.18 2.20 4.19
CA SER A 53 -9.54 3.30 4.93
C SER A 53 -8.47 2.78 5.91
N TYR A 54 -7.53 3.63 6.31
CA TYR A 54 -6.48 3.21 7.26
C TYR A 54 -7.06 2.73 8.60
N GLN A 55 -8.05 3.44 9.13
CA GLN A 55 -8.72 3.12 10.39
C GLN A 55 -9.45 1.77 10.31
N GLU A 56 -10.12 1.52 9.19
CA GLU A 56 -10.82 0.25 8.95
C GLU A 56 -9.84 -0.92 8.77
N ALA A 57 -8.72 -0.69 8.08
CA ALA A 57 -7.66 -1.69 7.94
C ALA A 57 -7.08 -2.07 9.31
N VAL A 58 -6.77 -1.07 10.14
CA VAL A 58 -6.28 -1.25 11.52
C VAL A 58 -7.30 -2.03 12.36
N SER A 59 -8.57 -1.63 12.36
CA SER A 59 -9.65 -2.31 13.09
C SER A 59 -9.83 -3.77 12.65
N THR A 60 -9.75 -4.03 11.34
CA THR A 60 -9.87 -5.37 10.77
C THR A 60 -8.75 -6.29 11.20
N VAL A 61 -7.51 -5.78 11.21
CA VAL A 61 -6.32 -6.53 11.62
C VAL A 61 -6.29 -6.74 13.13
N LEU A 62 -6.62 -5.72 13.93
CA LEU A 62 -6.72 -5.82 15.40
C LEU A 62 -7.67 -6.94 15.85
N ALA A 63 -8.74 -7.20 15.10
CA ALA A 63 -9.69 -8.25 15.41
C ALA A 63 -9.17 -9.69 15.20
N VAL A 64 -7.97 -9.87 14.62
CA VAL A 64 -7.43 -11.19 14.27
C VAL A 64 -5.97 -11.32 14.71
N ARG A 65 -5.70 -12.22 15.65
CA ARG A 65 -4.34 -12.43 16.19
C ARG A 65 -3.36 -13.05 15.19
N ASP A 66 -3.84 -13.96 14.32
CA ASP A 66 -2.98 -14.61 13.34
C ASP A 66 -2.73 -13.67 12.14
N PRO A 67 -1.47 -13.28 11.86
CA PRO A 67 -1.16 -12.26 10.84
C PRO A 67 -1.55 -12.72 9.43
N ARG A 68 -1.47 -14.02 9.14
CA ARG A 68 -1.86 -14.57 7.83
C ARG A 68 -3.36 -14.51 7.63
N ALA A 69 -4.14 -14.86 8.65
CA ALA A 69 -5.58 -14.75 8.66
C ALA A 69 -6.04 -13.28 8.62
N ALA A 70 -5.35 -12.38 9.34
CA ALA A 70 -5.62 -10.95 9.31
C ALA A 70 -5.42 -10.36 7.90
N ALA A 71 -4.30 -10.68 7.25
CA ALA A 71 -4.02 -10.27 5.87
C ALA A 71 -5.07 -10.82 4.89
N LYS A 72 -5.44 -12.11 5.02
CA LYS A 72 -6.49 -12.71 4.18
C LYS A 72 -7.84 -12.01 4.38
N LYS A 73 -8.22 -11.74 5.64
CA LYS A 73 -9.46 -11.04 5.97
C LYS A 73 -9.48 -9.63 5.38
N LEU A 74 -8.36 -8.91 5.48
CA LEU A 74 -8.21 -7.58 4.89
C LEU A 74 -8.34 -7.61 3.36
N CYS A 75 -7.75 -8.60 2.69
CA CYS A 75 -7.94 -8.80 1.24
C CYS A 75 -9.39 -9.11 0.88
N THR A 76 -10.05 -10.00 1.61
CA THR A 76 -11.47 -10.33 1.39
C THR A 76 -12.38 -9.11 1.61
N LEU A 77 -12.10 -8.30 2.62
CA LEU A 77 -12.82 -7.05 2.86
C LEU A 77 -12.70 -6.11 1.66
N ALA A 78 -11.47 -5.84 1.20
CA ALA A 78 -11.25 -4.96 0.05
C ALA A 78 -11.95 -5.46 -1.21
N GLN A 79 -11.93 -6.78 -1.46
CA GLN A 79 -12.63 -7.41 -2.59
C GLN A 79 -14.15 -7.30 -2.49
N SER A 80 -14.70 -7.25 -1.28
CA SER A 80 -16.15 -7.08 -1.09
C SER A 80 -16.66 -5.70 -1.52
N TYR A 81 -15.76 -4.71 -1.67
CA TYR A 81 -16.07 -3.35 -2.12
C TYR A 81 -15.97 -3.17 -3.64
N GLY A 82 -15.88 -4.28 -4.40
CA GLY A 82 -15.77 -4.32 -5.86
C GLY A 82 -14.49 -3.66 -6.37
#